data_AF-A0A9D6EMN6-F1
#
_entry.id   AF-A0A9D6EMN6-F1
#
_cell.length_a   1.000
_cell.length_b   1.000
_cell.length_c   1.000
_cell.angle_alpha   90.00
_cell.angle_beta   90.00
_cell.angle_gamma   90.00
#
_symmetry.space_group_name_H-M   'P 1'
#
loop_
_entity.id
_entity.type
_entity.pdbx_description
1 polymer ?
#
loop_
_entity_poly.entity_id
_entity_poly.type
_entity_poly.pdbx_seq_one_letter_code
_entity_poly.pdbx_strand_id
1 'polypeptide(L)' 'TQTRALSIEGRFEARVAQELRERGHHVRVLEPWSDTLGHAEAIWLDRGTGLLLGGGDPRADAPALGI' A
#
# COMPACT_ATOMS: atom_id res chain seq x y z
N THR A 1 2.13 -22.08 -15.76
CA THR A 1 2.57 -21.21 -14.66
C THR A 1 1.45 -21.12 -13.64
N GLN A 2 1.69 -21.49 -12.39
CA GLN A 2 0.66 -21.38 -11.34
C GLN A 2 0.35 -19.90 -11.11
N THR A 3 -0.92 -19.49 -11.28
CA THR A 3 -1.35 -18.12 -10.99
C THR A 3 -1.21 -17.88 -9.48
N ARG A 4 -0.34 -16.95 -9.08
CA ARG A 4 -0.28 -16.47 -7.69
C ARG A 4 -1.58 -15.74 -7.37
N ALA A 5 -2.13 -15.95 -6.17
CA ALA A 5 -3.30 -15.23 -5.72
C ALA A 5 -3.05 -13.71 -5.72
N LEU A 6 -4.05 -12.92 -6.13
CA LEU A 6 -4.06 -11.47 -5.98
C LEU A 6 -4.28 -11.15 -4.50
N SER A 7 -3.26 -10.62 -3.83
CA SER A 7 -3.36 -10.25 -2.41
C SER A 7 -3.75 -8.79 -2.26
N ILE A 8 -4.73 -8.51 -1.41
CA ILE A 8 -5.19 -7.14 -1.07
C ILE A 8 -5.29 -6.99 0.44
N GLU A 9 -5.01 -5.80 0.97
CA GLU A 9 -5.17 -5.52 2.40
C GLU A 9 -6.64 -5.44 2.81
N GLY A 10 -6.93 -5.83 4.06
CA GLY A 10 -8.29 -5.84 4.61
C GLY A 10 -8.91 -4.46 4.82
N ARG A 11 -8.15 -3.37 4.66
CA ARG A 11 -8.63 -1.98 4.74
C ARG A 11 -9.33 -1.49 3.47
N PHE A 12 -9.19 -2.21 2.35
CA PHE A 12 -10.02 -1.95 1.19
C PHE A 12 -11.49 -2.29 1.49
N GLU A 13 -12.42 -1.54 0.92
CA GLU A 13 -13.83 -1.85 1.04
C GLU A 13 -14.14 -3.25 0.52
N ALA A 14 -14.97 -4.01 1.24
CA ALA A 14 -15.26 -5.41 0.91
C ALA A 14 -15.76 -5.60 -0.53
N ARG A 15 -16.50 -4.62 -1.09
CA ARG A 15 -16.97 -4.65 -2.48
C ARG A 15 -15.84 -4.76 -3.49
N VAL A 16 -14.67 -4.17 -3.23
CA VAL A 16 -13.50 -4.23 -4.13
C VAL A 16 -13.02 -5.67 -4.27
N ALA A 17 -12.91 -6.38 -3.14
CA ALA A 17 -12.53 -7.79 -3.13
C ALA A 17 -13.55 -8.66 -3.89
N GLN A 18 -14.83 -8.36 -3.73
CA GLN A 18 -15.92 -9.07 -4.40
C GLN A 18 -15.89 -8.85 -5.92
N GLU A 19 -15.85 -7.61 -6.38
CA GLU A 19 -15.83 -7.27 -7.81
C GLU A 19 -14.60 -7.86 -8.52
N LEU A 20 -13.44 -7.90 -7.85
CA LEU A 20 -12.25 -8.56 -8.38
C LEU A 20 -12.45 -10.08 -8.53
N ARG A 21 -13.12 -10.74 -7.58
CA ARG A 21 -13.46 -12.17 -7.71
C ARG A 21 -14.44 -12.43 -8.85
N GLU A 22 -15.46 -11.58 -9.00
CA GLU A 22 -16.44 -11.67 -10.09
C GLU A 22 -15.80 -11.52 -11.47
N ARG A 23 -14.71 -10.74 -11.56
CA ARG A 23 -13.86 -10.61 -12.76
C ARG A 23 -12.89 -11.77 -12.98
N GLY A 24 -12.93 -12.81 -12.14
CA GLY A 24 -12.14 -14.03 -12.28
C GLY A 24 -10.78 -14.02 -11.56
N HIS A 25 -10.50 -13.01 -10.73
CA HIS A 25 -9.27 -13.00 -9.93
C HIS A 25 -9.39 -13.95 -8.73
N HIS A 26 -8.33 -14.72 -8.47
CA HIS A 26 -8.19 -15.47 -7.22
C HIS A 26 -7.71 -14.52 -6.10
N VAL A 27 -8.66 -13.90 -5.39
CA VAL A 27 -8.38 -12.83 -4.41
C VAL A 27 -8.18 -13.39 -2.99
N ARG A 28 -7.03 -13.08 -2.39
CA ARG A 28 -6.70 -13.30 -0.98
C ARG A 28 -6.73 -11.97 -0.23
N VAL A 29 -7.58 -11.86 0.79
CA VAL A 29 -7.62 -10.68 1.66
C VAL A 29 -6.66 -10.92 2.84
N LEU A 30 -5.82 -9.94 3.14
CA LEU A 30 -4.85 -9.95 4.22
C LEU A 30 -5.33 -9.06 5.39
N GLU A 31 -4.49 -8.91 6.40
CA GLU A 31 -4.67 -7.93 7.47
C GLU A 31 -4.75 -6.49 6.91
N PRO A 32 -5.36 -5.53 7.63
CA PRO A 32 -5.49 -4.15 7.16
C PRO A 32 -4.16 -3.45 6.82
N TRP A 33 -3.08 -3.84 7.49
CA TRP A 33 -1.74 -3.28 7.35
C TRP A 33 -0.74 -4.43 7.29
N SER A 34 -0.74 -5.15 6.17
CA SER A 34 0.04 -6.39 6.07
C SER A 34 1.43 -6.09 5.53
N ASP A 35 2.46 -6.52 6.28
CA ASP A 35 3.88 -6.48 5.90
C ASP A 35 4.17 -7.24 4.58
N THR A 36 3.26 -8.14 4.19
CA THR A 36 3.34 -8.89 2.93
C THR A 36 3.26 -7.98 1.70
N LEU A 37 2.55 -6.86 1.80
CA LEU A 37 2.48 -5.88 0.72
C LEU A 37 3.57 -4.84 0.97
N GLY A 38 4.56 -4.77 0.06
CA GLY A 38 5.81 -4.03 0.29
C GLY A 38 5.67 -2.57 0.73
N HIS A 39 6.79 -2.03 1.22
CA HIS A 39 6.89 -0.70 1.83
C HIS A 39 7.30 0.37 0.84
N ALA A 40 6.82 1.60 1.06
CA ALA A 40 7.17 2.76 0.25
C ALA A 40 7.49 3.99 1.09
N GLU A 41 8.59 4.65 0.72
CA GLU A 41 9.07 5.90 1.33
C GLU A 41 9.10 7.00 0.27
N ALA A 42 8.78 8.24 0.66
CA ALA A 42 8.72 9.35 -0.28
C ALA A 42 9.20 10.69 0.32
N ILE A 43 9.79 11.51 -0.53
CA ILE A 43 10.07 12.93 -0.25
C ILE A 43 9.43 13.75 -1.37
N TRP A 44 8.55 14.69 -1.00
CA TRP A 44 7.99 15.67 -1.91
C TRP A 44 8.70 17.01 -1.76
N LEU A 45 9.14 17.58 -2.89
CA LEU A 45 9.68 18.94 -2.96
C LEU A 45 8.59 19.88 -3.46
N ASP A 46 8.13 20.77 -2.59
CA ASP A 46 7.33 21.91 -3.00
C ASP A 46 8.25 22.91 -3.72
N ARG A 47 8.08 23.03 -5.04
CA ARG A 47 8.90 23.94 -5.87
C ARG A 47 8.59 25.42 -5.66
N GLY A 48 7.42 25.76 -5.10
CA GLY A 48 7.06 27.15 -4.84
C GLY A 48 7.73 27.69 -3.57
N THR A 49 7.83 26.87 -2.53
CA THR A 49 8.37 27.27 -1.23
C THR A 49 9.78 26.73 -0.96
N GLY A 50 10.21 25.69 -1.69
CA GLY A 50 11.45 24.96 -1.44
C GLY A 50 11.35 23.96 -0.29
N LEU A 51 10.18 23.78 0.33
CA LEU A 51 9.98 22.86 1.44
C LEU A 51 10.10 21.39 0.99
N LEU A 52 10.72 20.57 1.84
CA LEU A 52 10.81 19.13 1.69
C LEU A 52 9.85 18.46 2.68
N LEU A 53 8.91 17.67 2.17
CA LEU A 53 7.95 16.93 2.97
C LEU A 53 8.23 15.44 2.85
N GLY A 54 8.66 14.82 3.95
CA GLY A 54 8.88 13.38 4.02
C GLY A 54 7.62 12.62 4.43
N GLY A 55 7.43 11.44 3.86
CA GLY A 55 6.40 10.49 4.26
C GLY A 55 6.94 9.08 4.20
N GLY A 56 6.67 8.31 5.25
CA GLY A 56 7.05 6.90 5.32
C GLY A 56 5.88 5.96 5.51
N ASP A 57 6.10 4.71 5.15
CA ASP A 57 5.08 3.68 5.25
C ASP A 57 4.80 3.40 6.73
N PRO A 58 3.56 3.55 7.22
CA PRO A 58 3.25 3.28 8.62
C PRO A 58 3.42 1.80 9.01
N ARG A 59 3.63 0.90 8.04
CA ARG A 59 3.92 -0.52 8.27
C ARG A 59 5.41 -0.78 8.53
N ALA A 60 6.29 0.11 8.08
CA ALA A 60 7.74 -0.06 8.18
C ALA A 60 8.31 0.66 9.40
N ASP A 61 9.40 0.11 9.94
CA ASP A 61 10.27 0.79 10.91
C ASP A 61 11.21 1.79 10.20
N ALA A 62 10.64 2.67 9.37
CA ALA A 62 11.37 3.61 8.52
C ALA A 62 10.76 5.03 8.61
N PRO A 63 10.98 5.77 9.71
CA PRO A 63 10.41 7.10 9.86
C PRO A 63 11.05 8.11 8.91
N ALA A 64 10.24 9.02 8.36
CA ALA A 64 10.73 10.21 7.70
C ALA A 64 11.29 11.21 8.73
N LEU A 65 12.54 11.65 8.56
CA LEU A 65 13.24 12.59 9.44
C LEU A 65 13.73 13.82 8.67
N GLY A 66 13.74 14.99 9.31
CA GLY A 66 14.18 16.26 8.73
C GLY A 66 14.67 17.26 9.78
N ILE A 67 15.32 18.34 9.33
CA ILE A 67 15.84 19.45 10.14
C ILE A 67 15.22 20.78 9.73
#